data_AF-A0A1F7QRR5-F1
#
_entry.id   AF-A0A1F7QRR5-F1
#
_cell.length_a   1.000
_cell.length_b   1.000
_cell.length_c   1.000
_cell.angle_alpha   90.00
_cell.angle_beta   90.00
_cell.angle_gamma   90.00
#
_symmetry.space_group_name_H-M   'P 1'
#
loop_
_entity.id
_entity.type
_entity.pdbx_description
1 polymer ?
#
loop_
_entity_poly.entity_id
_entity_poly.type
_entity_poly.pdbx_seq_one_letter_code
_entity_poly.pdbx_strand_id
1 'polypeptide(L)'
;MLMLIQIHPQKTKNNMSIFHHKTMSFPAIDPLGDGLGDEIAAEQRESDAINSLDDVSAEELNKTWSVIVEDIKHDPEWFHFTED
;
A
#
# COMPACT_ATOMS: atom_id res chain seq x y z
N MET A 1 -45.75 64.98 2.63
CA MET A 1 -45.88 63.51 2.62
C MET A 1 -44.70 62.95 1.83
N LEU A 2 -43.64 62.56 2.53
CA LEU A 2 -42.42 61.98 1.96
C LEU A 2 -42.26 60.61 2.62
N MET A 3 -42.47 59.53 1.86
CA MET A 3 -42.22 58.18 2.35
C MET A 3 -40.71 57.90 2.29
N LEU A 4 -40.10 57.73 3.46
CA LEU A 4 -38.72 57.25 3.59
C LEU A 4 -38.74 55.72 3.45
N ILE A 5 -38.27 55.20 2.32
CA ILE A 5 -38.11 53.75 2.12
C ILE A 5 -36.87 53.31 2.92
N GLN A 6 -37.08 52.57 4.01
CA GLN A 6 -36.02 51.92 4.78
C GLN A 6 -35.55 50.66 4.04
N ILE A 7 -34.46 50.78 3.29
CA ILE A 7 -33.77 49.63 2.69
C ILE A 7 -33.02 48.89 3.80
N HIS A 8 -33.54 47.73 4.20
CA HIS A 8 -32.85 46.82 5.11
C HIS A 8 -31.79 46.03 4.32
N PRO A 9 -30.50 46.04 4.72
CA PRO A 9 -29.50 45.18 4.11
C PRO A 9 -29.74 43.72 4.54
N GLN A 10 -30.11 42.87 3.57
CA GLN A 10 -30.16 41.42 3.78
C GLN A 10 -28.72 40.91 3.93
N LYS A 11 -28.37 40.48 5.14
CA LYS A 11 -27.11 39.79 5.45
C LYS A 11 -27.02 38.52 4.59
N THR A 12 -26.06 38.50 3.69
CA THR A 12 -25.70 37.33 2.88
C THR A 12 -25.36 36.17 3.82
N LYS A 13 -26.14 35.08 3.75
CA LYS A 13 -25.79 33.82 4.39
C LYS A 13 -24.66 33.19 3.57
N ASN A 14 -23.46 33.20 4.14
CA ASN A 14 -22.30 32.50 3.60
C ASN A 14 -22.64 31.03 3.35
N ASN A 15 -22.25 30.58 2.16
CA ASN A 15 -22.34 29.21 1.69
C ASN A 15 -21.68 28.25 2.70
N MET A 16 -22.49 27.44 3.39
CA MET A 16 -22.00 26.29 4.14
C MET A 16 -21.68 25.19 3.13
N SER A 17 -20.39 24.98 2.86
CA SER A 17 -19.87 23.88 2.04
C SER A 17 -20.44 22.55 2.56
N ILE A 18 -21.22 21.87 1.72
CA ILE A 18 -21.91 20.61 2.03
C ILE A 18 -21.03 19.37 1.78
N PHE A 19 -19.77 19.57 1.38
CA PHE A 19 -18.85 18.48 1.12
C PHE A 19 -18.12 18.09 2.40
N HIS A 20 -18.83 17.41 3.31
CA HIS A 20 -18.16 16.54 4.27
C HIS A 20 -17.57 15.38 3.47
N HIS A 21 -16.28 15.45 3.14
CA HIS A 21 -15.52 14.29 2.68
C HIS A 21 -15.51 13.27 3.80
N LYS A 22 -16.54 12.42 3.83
CA LYS A 22 -16.53 11.20 4.64
C LYS A 22 -15.45 10.33 4.04
N THR A 23 -14.27 10.36 4.63
CA THR A 23 -13.16 9.48 4.28
C THR A 23 -13.63 8.05 4.53
N MET A 24 -13.98 7.36 3.44
CA MET A 24 -14.18 5.91 3.49
C MET A 24 -12.79 5.29 3.60
N SER A 25 -12.49 4.73 4.76
CA SER A 25 -11.31 3.89 4.97
C SER A 25 -11.79 2.44 4.99
N PHE A 26 -11.15 1.61 4.18
CA PHE A 26 -11.36 0.17 4.23
C PHE A 26 -10.36 -0.42 5.22
N PRO A 27 -10.80 -1.28 6.15
CA PRO A 27 -9.87 -2.03 6.96
C PRO A 27 -9.00 -2.91 6.04
N ALA A 28 -7.73 -3.09 6.40
CA ALA A 28 -6.87 -4.05 5.71
C ALA A 28 -7.56 -5.43 5.76
N ILE A 29 -7.75 -6.04 4.59
CA ILE A 29 -8.25 -7.40 4.48
C ILE A 29 -7.09 -8.34 4.77
N ASP A 30 -7.30 -9.36 5.60
CA ASP A 30 -6.40 -10.51 5.67
C ASP A 30 -6.59 -11.31 4.36
N PRO A 31 -5.61 -11.30 3.44
CA PRO A 31 -5.76 -11.93 2.13
C PRO A 31 -5.78 -13.47 2.22
N LEU A 32 -5.25 -14.04 3.32
CA LEU A 32 -5.20 -15.47 3.57
C LEU A 32 -6.40 -15.93 4.40
N GLY A 33 -7.00 -15.03 5.19
CA GLY A 33 -8.17 -15.30 6.03
C GLY A 33 -7.90 -16.34 7.12
N ASP A 34 -6.62 -16.54 7.45
CA ASP A 34 -6.14 -17.49 8.43
C ASP A 34 -6.05 -16.88 9.83
N GLY A 35 -6.33 -15.58 9.95
CA GLY A 35 -6.30 -14.87 11.22
C GLY A 35 -4.89 -14.47 11.65
N LEU A 36 -3.88 -14.60 10.78
CA LEU A 36 -2.49 -14.24 11.06
C LEU A 36 -2.17 -12.77 10.81
N GLY A 37 -3.18 -11.94 10.59
CA GLY A 37 -2.98 -10.52 10.26
C GLY A 37 -2.19 -9.74 11.34
N ASP A 38 -2.39 -10.07 12.61
CA ASP A 38 -1.71 -9.41 13.73
C ASP A 38 -0.25 -9.86 13.85
N GLU A 39 0.03 -11.14 13.61
CA GLU A 39 1.36 -11.75 13.57
C GLU A 39 2.17 -11.21 12.41
N ILE A 40 1.58 -11.13 11.20
CA ILE A 40 2.21 -10.53 10.02
C ILE A 40 2.53 -9.05 10.28
N ALA A 41 1.60 -8.31 10.91
CA ALA A 41 1.82 -6.92 11.28
C ALA A 41 2.88 -6.77 12.39
N ALA A 42 3.12 -7.81 13.19
CA ALA A 42 4.21 -7.85 14.16
C ALA A 42 5.57 -8.11 13.48
N GLU A 43 5.65 -9.10 12.61
CA GLU A 43 6.86 -9.43 11.84
C GLU A 43 7.35 -8.23 10.99
N GLN A 44 6.43 -7.50 10.35
CA GLN A 44 6.78 -6.30 9.58
C GLN A 44 7.41 -5.16 10.41
N ARG A 45 7.24 -5.17 11.74
CA ARG A 45 7.81 -4.16 12.64
C ARG A 45 9.15 -4.59 13.25
N GLU A 46 9.63 -5.79 12.95
CA GLU A 46 10.91 -6.29 13.45
C GLU A 46 12.08 -5.52 12.82
N SER A 47 13.19 -5.42 13.55
CA SER A 47 14.40 -4.73 13.05
C SER A 47 14.97 -5.39 11.79
N ASP A 48 14.77 -6.70 11.69
CA ASP A 48 15.30 -7.56 10.65
C ASP A 48 14.24 -7.79 9.55
N ALA A 49 13.11 -7.08 9.61
CA ALA A 49 12.08 -7.14 8.59
C ALA A 49 12.67 -6.76 7.23
N ILE A 50 12.40 -7.59 6.23
CA ILE A 50 12.81 -7.35 4.85
C ILE A 50 11.88 -6.26 4.29
N ASN A 51 12.33 -5.01 4.35
CA ASN A 51 11.49 -3.85 4.05
C ASN A 51 11.39 -3.54 2.55
N SER A 52 12.46 -3.77 1.79
CA SER A 52 12.45 -3.61 0.33
C SER A 52 13.70 -4.18 -0.34
N LEU A 53 13.57 -4.54 -1.61
CA LEU A 53 14.70 -4.80 -2.53
C LEU A 53 14.99 -3.59 -3.42
N ASP A 54 14.29 -2.47 -3.25
CA ASP A 54 14.42 -1.26 -4.08
C ASP A 54 15.82 -0.63 -3.98
N ASP A 55 16.52 -0.84 -2.87
CA ASP A 55 17.88 -0.35 -2.64
C ASP A 55 18.95 -1.26 -3.27
N VAL A 56 18.56 -2.43 -3.79
CA VAL A 56 19.47 -3.37 -4.46
C VAL A 56 19.44 -3.12 -5.96
N SER A 57 20.60 -2.89 -6.56
CA SER A 57 20.67 -2.70 -8.01
C SER A 57 20.25 -3.96 -8.76
N ALA A 58 19.69 -3.79 -9.96
CA ALA A 58 19.36 -4.92 -10.83
C ALA A 58 20.58 -5.81 -11.14
N GLU A 59 21.78 -5.22 -11.19
CA GLU A 59 23.04 -5.94 -11.39
C GLU A 59 23.38 -6.83 -10.19
N GLU A 60 23.29 -6.31 -8.97
CA GLU A 60 23.54 -7.07 -7.74
C GLU A 60 22.51 -8.18 -7.53
N LEU A 61 21.24 -7.90 -7.82
CA LEU A 61 20.18 -8.91 -7.83
C LEU A 61 20.50 -10.02 -8.84
N ASN A 62 20.81 -9.66 -10.09
CA ASN A 62 21.14 -10.64 -11.13
C ASN A 62 22.37 -11.49 -10.76
N LYS A 63 23.40 -10.87 -10.19
CA LYS A 63 24.60 -11.59 -9.73
C LYS A 63 24.25 -12.59 -8.63
N THR A 64 23.48 -12.16 -7.63
CA THR A 64 23.06 -13.02 -6.52
C THR A 64 22.20 -14.18 -7.01
N TRP A 65 21.26 -13.90 -7.91
CA TRP A 65 20.38 -14.92 -8.48
C TRP A 65 21.10 -15.91 -9.37
N SER A 66 22.10 -15.46 -10.13
CA SER A 66 22.94 -16.34 -10.95
C SER A 66 23.71 -17.32 -10.08
N VAL A 67 24.27 -16.89 -8.94
CA VAL A 67 24.99 -17.78 -8.01
C VAL A 67 24.06 -18.85 -7.44
N ILE A 68 22.86 -18.46 -7.01
CA ILE A 68 21.87 -19.38 -6.44
C ILE A 68 21.42 -20.41 -7.49
N VAL A 69 21.13 -19.97 -8.71
CA VAL A 69 20.74 -20.89 -9.79
C VAL A 69 21.86 -21.87 -10.12
N GLU A 70 23.11 -21.39 -10.21
CA GLU A 70 24.24 -22.29 -10.45
C GLU A 70 24.44 -23.27 -9.30
N ASP A 71 24.29 -22.85 -8.04
CA ASP A 71 24.40 -23.73 -6.88
C ASP A 71 23.36 -24.85 -6.93
N ILE A 72 22.09 -24.51 -7.15
CA ILE A 72 21.00 -25.50 -7.18
C ILE A 72 21.14 -26.43 -8.39
N LYS A 73 21.71 -26.01 -9.52
CA LYS A 73 22.01 -26.93 -10.65
C LYS A 73 22.98 -28.06 -10.28
N HIS A 74 23.76 -27.92 -9.22
CA HIS A 74 24.62 -29.00 -8.72
C HIS A 74 23.87 -30.00 -7.82
N ASP A 75 22.61 -29.72 -7.48
CA ASP A 75 21.75 -30.63 -6.74
C ASP A 75 21.40 -31.86 -7.60
N PRO A 76 21.66 -33.09 -7.11
CA PRO A 76 21.28 -34.33 -7.80
C PRO A 76 19.77 -34.46 -8.07
N GLU A 77 18.93 -33.81 -7.27
CA GLU A 77 17.48 -33.76 -7.41
C GLU A 77 17.00 -32.53 -8.21
N TRP A 78 17.93 -31.71 -8.71
CA TRP A 78 17.58 -30.59 -9.59
C TRP A 78 16.81 -31.10 -10.82
N PHE A 79 15.75 -30.37 -11.18
CA PHE A 79 14.78 -30.80 -12.16
C PHE A 79 15.44 -31.15 -13.50
N HIS A 80 15.55 -32.44 -13.78
CA HIS A 80 15.58 -32.94 -15.14
C HIS A 80 14.15 -32.88 -15.66
N PHE A 81 13.81 -31.82 -16.40
CA PHE A 81 12.65 -31.90 -17.29
C PHE A 81 12.92 -33.10 -18.19
N THR A 82 12.19 -34.18 -17.98
CA THR A 82 12.25 -35.35 -18.86
C THR A 82 12.01 -34.85 -20.27
N GLU A 83 13.04 -34.93 -21.12
CA GLU A 83 12.93 -34.65 -22.54
C GLU A 83 11.97 -35.72 -23.12
N ASP A 84 10.75 -35.30 -23.47
CA ASP A 84 9.84 -36.08 -24.31
C ASP A 84 10.38 -36.19 -25.75
#